data_AF-A0A956X255-F1
#
_entry.id   AF-A0A956X255-F1
#
_cell.length_a   1.000
_cell.length_b   1.000
_cell.length_c   1.000
_cell.angle_alpha   90.00
_cell.angle_beta   90.00
_cell.angle_gamma   90.00
#
_symmetry.space_group_name_H-M   'P 1'
#
loop_
_entity.id
_entity.type
_entity.pdbx_description
1 polymer ?
#
loop_
_entity_poly.entity_id
_entity_poly.type
_entity_poly.pdbx_seq_one_letter_code
_entity_poly.pdbx_strand_id
1 'polypeptide(L)'
;RGGQVFFVHNRVQTIDIMRQRLAELVPEARLAVGHGQMSERQLEQIMFDFAEGNIDILLSTTIIESGLDFPNANTLIVDHAEQFGLSQLYQLRGRVGRGVRRAYAYFFHAPWRRLTPDAQARLETLAENTELGAGYSIAMRDMEIRGAGDLLGASQSGHISAVGFDLYTRLLSNAVKKRKAIEAGEAVPAEIPEAVLIDLPLAAYVPTDYVPDAALRLRLYRRMALLGTLAEIDEMAAELADRFGPIPDPVHNLLYQLRIKALAERARVTAVTTEAGQIKVRINEQDNLDRYRMQRYLGNQVRVSKSAVWMPRELSTHEWQVALVQVLEKLETWGREEVVG
;
A
#
# COMPACT_ATOMS: atom_id res chain seq x y z
N ARG A 1 14.56 -7.85 37.52
CA ARG A 1 15.29 -6.71 36.90
C ARG A 1 14.68 -5.33 37.22
N GLY A 2 13.78 -5.21 38.21
CA GLY A 2 13.18 -3.94 38.63
C GLY A 2 12.51 -3.16 37.49
N GLY A 3 11.92 -3.88 36.53
CA GLY A 3 11.19 -3.28 35.42
C GLY A 3 9.78 -3.84 35.39
N GLN A 4 8.92 -3.18 34.62
CA GLN A 4 7.49 -3.42 34.70
C GLN A 4 7.01 -4.28 33.54
N VAL A 5 5.90 -4.98 33.78
CA VAL A 5 5.28 -5.89 32.84
C VAL A 5 3.96 -5.32 32.38
N PHE A 6 3.78 -5.30 31.07
CA PHE A 6 2.54 -4.94 30.43
C PHE A 6 1.85 -6.20 29.93
N PHE A 7 0.66 -6.50 30.46
CA PHE A 7 -0.12 -7.68 30.12
C PHE A 7 -1.40 -7.27 29.38
N VAL A 8 -1.56 -7.74 28.15
CA VAL A 8 -2.71 -7.42 27.29
C VAL A 8 -3.67 -8.60 27.27
N HIS A 9 -4.90 -8.37 27.69
CA HIS A 9 -6.02 -9.30 27.61
C HIS A 9 -7.23 -8.58 27.01
N ASN A 10 -7.53 -8.83 25.73
CA ASN A 10 -8.49 -8.03 24.96
C ASN A 10 -9.97 -8.41 25.17
N ARG A 11 -10.38 -8.63 26.42
CA ARG A 11 -11.77 -8.93 26.80
C ARG A 11 -12.07 -8.43 28.21
N VAL A 12 -12.86 -7.37 28.32
CA VAL A 12 -13.22 -6.78 29.63
C VAL A 12 -14.00 -7.79 30.48
N GLN A 13 -14.86 -8.60 29.87
CA GLN A 13 -15.70 -9.56 30.59
C GLN A 13 -14.90 -10.63 31.36
N THR A 14 -13.67 -10.93 30.91
CA THR A 14 -12.82 -11.98 31.49
C THR A 14 -11.54 -11.43 32.13
N ILE A 15 -11.39 -10.10 32.18
CA ILE A 15 -10.17 -9.46 32.70
C ILE A 15 -9.98 -9.71 34.20
N ASP A 16 -11.05 -9.73 34.98
CA ASP A 16 -11.00 -10.00 36.41
C ASP A 16 -10.60 -11.45 36.72
N ILE A 17 -11.02 -12.39 35.87
CA ILE A 17 -10.60 -13.79 35.99
C ILE A 17 -9.10 -13.90 35.73
N MET A 18 -8.60 -13.19 34.70
CA MET A 18 -7.17 -13.14 34.42
C MET A 18 -6.39 -12.45 35.54
N ARG A 19 -6.94 -11.39 36.14
CA ARG A 19 -6.39 -10.69 37.30
C ARG A 19 -6.17 -11.64 38.48
N GLN A 20 -7.18 -12.44 38.82
CA GLN A 20 -7.09 -13.43 39.89
C GLN A 20 -6.02 -14.48 39.59
N ARG A 21 -6.03 -15.02 38.36
CA ARG A 21 -5.03 -16.00 37.92
C ARG A 21 -3.60 -15.46 38.01
N LEU A 22 -3.37 -14.22 37.59
CA LEU A 22 -2.05 -13.59 37.68
C LEU A 22 -1.62 -13.35 39.13
N ALA A 23 -2.54 -12.96 40.01
CA ALA A 23 -2.26 -12.79 41.44
C ALA A 23 -1.92 -14.11 42.13
N GLU A 24 -2.50 -15.23 41.71
CA GLU A 24 -2.14 -16.57 42.19
C GLU A 24 -0.77 -17.03 41.68
N LEU A 25 -0.45 -16.73 40.42
CA LEU A 25 0.81 -17.14 39.79
C LEU A 25 2.01 -16.33 40.28
N VAL A 26 1.82 -15.04 40.58
CA VAL A 26 2.89 -14.12 40.97
C VAL A 26 2.40 -13.22 42.13
N PRO A 27 2.22 -13.79 43.33
CA PRO A 27 1.66 -13.06 44.48
C PRO A 27 2.53 -11.90 44.98
N GLU A 28 3.83 -11.91 44.65
CA GLU A 28 4.77 -10.85 45.01
C GLU A 28 4.63 -9.58 44.15
N ALA A 29 3.92 -9.63 43.03
CA ALA A 29 3.82 -8.53 42.09
C ALA A 29 2.62 -7.62 42.40
N ARG A 30 2.84 -6.30 42.41
CA ARG A 30 1.76 -5.31 42.54
C ARG A 30 1.03 -5.20 41.20
N LEU A 31 -0.20 -5.69 41.16
CA LEU A 31 -1.00 -5.78 39.93
C LEU A 31 -2.14 -4.76 39.94
N ALA A 32 -2.32 -4.08 38.81
CA ALA A 32 -3.47 -3.20 38.57
C ALA A 32 -4.15 -3.54 37.24
N VAL A 33 -5.44 -3.19 37.12
CA VAL A 33 -6.24 -3.38 35.91
C VAL A 33 -6.62 -2.04 35.31
N GLY A 34 -6.35 -1.86 34.01
CA GLY A 34 -6.76 -0.69 33.24
C GLY A 34 -7.61 -1.09 32.03
N HIS A 35 -8.88 -0.65 31.98
CA HIS A 35 -9.73 -0.87 30.82
C HIS A 35 -10.69 0.31 30.54
N GLY A 36 -11.42 0.26 29.43
CA GLY A 36 -11.99 1.46 28.80
C GLY A 36 -13.36 1.81 29.32
N GLN A 37 -13.97 0.86 30.04
CA GLN A 37 -15.17 1.08 30.83
C GLN A 37 -14.88 1.78 32.18
N MET A 38 -13.60 2.02 32.54
CA MET A 38 -13.26 2.79 33.73
C MET A 38 -13.45 4.29 33.46
N SER A 39 -13.69 5.07 34.51
CA SER A 39 -13.70 6.53 34.36
C SER A 39 -12.30 7.05 34.00
N GLU A 40 -12.24 8.16 33.25
CA GLU A 40 -10.97 8.78 32.82
C GLU A 40 -10.03 9.04 34.00
N ARG A 41 -10.56 9.59 35.11
CA ARG A 41 -9.79 9.83 36.33
C ARG A 41 -9.17 8.57 36.93
N GLN A 42 -9.90 7.46 36.94
CA GLN A 42 -9.37 6.20 37.47
C GLN A 42 -8.28 5.65 36.57
N LEU A 43 -8.48 5.73 35.25
CA LEU A 43 -7.50 5.26 34.30
C LEU A 43 -6.21 6.10 34.38
N GLU A 44 -6.34 7.43 34.41
CA GLU A 44 -5.23 8.37 34.56
C GLU A 44 -4.40 8.08 35.82
N GLN A 45 -5.06 7.87 36.96
CA GLN A 45 -4.38 7.53 38.22
C GLN A 45 -3.58 6.22 38.11
N ILE A 46 -4.17 5.17 37.52
CA ILE A 46 -3.49 3.88 37.34
C ILE A 46 -2.30 4.03 36.38
N MET A 47 -2.43 4.83 35.33
CA MET A 47 -1.32 5.10 34.42
C MET A 47 -0.19 5.88 35.11
N PHE A 48 -0.53 6.85 35.95
CA PHE A 48 0.44 7.59 36.77
C PHE A 48 1.17 6.67 37.74
N ASP A 49 0.45 5.84 38.49
CA ASP A 49 1.02 4.88 39.44
C ASP A 49 1.88 3.82 38.74
N PHE A 50 1.52 3.44 37.51
CA PHE A 50 2.37 2.59 36.68
C PHE A 50 3.62 3.37 36.22
N ALA A 51 3.53 4.61 35.77
CA ALA A 51 4.72 5.36 35.36
C ALA A 51 5.74 5.55 36.51
N GLU A 52 5.26 5.78 37.74
CA GLU A 52 6.08 5.95 38.96
C GLU A 52 6.68 4.64 39.50
N GLY A 53 6.30 3.48 38.95
CA GLY A 53 6.79 2.19 39.44
C GLY A 53 6.10 1.69 40.71
N ASN A 54 4.92 2.24 41.04
CA ASN A 54 4.09 1.74 42.15
C ASN A 54 3.33 0.45 41.79
N ILE A 55 3.22 0.15 40.50
CA ILE A 55 2.59 -1.06 39.94
C ILE A 55 3.64 -1.84 39.15
N ASP A 56 3.76 -3.14 39.39
CA ASP A 56 4.70 -4.01 38.68
C ASP A 56 4.09 -4.59 37.41
N ILE A 57 2.80 -4.94 37.45
CA ILE A 57 2.05 -5.53 36.34
C ILE A 57 0.80 -4.71 36.05
N LEU A 58 0.73 -4.16 34.85
CA LEU A 58 -0.49 -3.52 34.34
C LEU A 58 -1.22 -4.50 33.40
N LEU A 59 -2.33 -5.04 33.87
CA LEU A 59 -3.26 -5.84 33.08
C LEU A 59 -4.24 -4.92 32.38
N SER A 60 -4.32 -4.97 31.05
CA SER A 60 -5.20 -4.06 30.30
C SER A 60 -5.75 -4.65 29.00
N THR A 61 -6.76 -3.98 28.44
CA THR A 61 -7.20 -4.23 27.06
C THR A 61 -6.39 -3.39 26.06
N THR A 62 -6.81 -3.31 24.79
CA THR A 62 -6.13 -2.56 23.71
C THR A 62 -6.09 -1.04 23.86
N ILE A 63 -6.52 -0.45 24.98
CA ILE A 63 -6.68 1.01 25.12
C ILE A 63 -5.37 1.78 25.06
N ILE A 64 -4.25 1.08 25.20
CA ILE A 64 -2.91 1.66 25.10
C ILE A 64 -2.51 1.94 23.63
N GLU A 65 -3.36 1.60 22.66
CA GLU A 65 -3.27 2.16 21.29
C GLU A 65 -3.28 3.71 21.28
N SER A 66 -3.83 4.36 22.32
CA SER A 66 -4.06 5.81 22.43
C SER A 66 -2.83 6.72 22.65
N GLY A 67 -1.60 6.20 22.73
CA GLY A 67 -0.41 7.07 22.69
C GLY A 67 0.51 7.07 23.89
N LEU A 68 0.17 6.39 24.99
CA LEU A 68 1.00 6.35 26.20
C LEU A 68 2.30 5.56 25.98
N ASP A 69 3.38 6.04 26.58
CA ASP A 69 4.72 5.47 26.49
C ASP A 69 5.26 5.21 27.89
N PHE A 70 5.72 3.98 28.15
CA PHE A 70 6.22 3.54 29.45
C PHE A 70 7.67 3.08 29.31
N PRO A 71 8.66 3.98 29.46
CA PRO A 71 10.07 3.66 29.24
C PRO A 71 10.61 2.57 30.19
N ASN A 72 9.98 2.42 31.37
CA ASN A 72 10.32 1.40 32.36
C ASN A 72 9.64 0.04 32.11
N ALA A 73 8.63 -0.01 31.24
CA ALA A 73 8.04 -1.26 30.78
C ALA A 73 9.00 -1.92 29.78
N ASN A 74 9.52 -3.08 30.19
CA ASN A 74 10.48 -3.86 29.37
C ASN A 74 9.99 -5.28 29.07
N THR A 75 8.77 -5.61 29.48
CA THR A 75 8.16 -6.90 29.19
C THR A 75 6.73 -6.67 28.70
N LEU A 76 6.43 -7.12 27.49
CA LEU A 76 5.09 -7.19 26.93
C LEU A 76 4.65 -8.65 26.94
N ILE A 77 3.44 -8.91 27.44
CA ILE A 77 2.77 -10.20 27.33
C ILE A 77 1.42 -9.95 26.67
N VAL A 78 1.16 -10.59 25.54
CA VAL A 78 -0.14 -10.52 24.85
C VAL A 78 -0.79 -11.88 24.93
N ASP A 79 -1.89 -11.94 25.66
CA ASP A 79 -2.76 -13.10 25.70
C ASP A 79 -3.65 -13.15 24.46
N HIS A 80 -3.89 -14.35 23.94
CA HIS A 80 -4.67 -14.59 22.73
C HIS A 80 -4.26 -13.72 21.52
N ALA A 81 -2.95 -13.64 21.25
CA ALA A 81 -2.36 -12.84 20.19
C ALA A 81 -2.95 -13.17 18.79
N GLU A 82 -3.48 -14.38 18.59
CA GLU A 82 -4.15 -14.76 17.34
C GLU A 82 -5.37 -13.90 17.00
N GLN A 83 -5.97 -13.24 17.99
CA GLN A 83 -7.17 -12.42 17.83
C GLN A 83 -6.87 -10.98 17.38
N PHE A 84 -5.60 -10.59 17.33
CA PHE A 84 -5.18 -9.25 16.97
C PHE A 84 -4.73 -9.19 15.51
N GLY A 85 -4.88 -8.02 14.88
CA GLY A 85 -4.22 -7.73 13.60
C GLY A 85 -2.70 -7.62 13.75
N LEU A 86 -1.94 -7.88 12.67
CA LEU A 86 -0.48 -7.82 12.73
C LEU A 86 0.00 -6.38 13.03
N SER A 87 -0.64 -5.37 12.45
CA SER A 87 -0.39 -3.96 12.77
C SER A 87 -0.62 -3.63 14.24
N GLN A 88 -1.68 -4.15 14.86
CA GLN A 88 -1.96 -3.95 16.29
C GLN A 88 -0.88 -4.59 17.16
N LEU A 89 -0.50 -5.85 16.87
CA LEU A 89 0.56 -6.54 17.59
C LEU A 89 1.90 -5.81 17.48
N TYR A 90 2.20 -5.25 16.31
CA TYR A 90 3.41 -4.47 16.09
C TYR A 90 3.39 -3.13 16.84
N GLN A 91 2.24 -2.44 16.85
CA GLN A 91 2.07 -1.23 17.64
C GLN A 91 2.26 -1.52 19.12
N LEU A 92 1.63 -2.56 19.67
CA LEU A 92 1.81 -3.00 21.06
C LEU A 92 3.29 -3.30 21.36
N ARG A 93 3.98 -4.00 20.46
CA ARG A 93 5.42 -4.27 20.58
C ARG A 93 6.25 -2.99 20.65
N GLY A 94 5.95 -2.01 19.82
CA GLY A 94 6.67 -0.72 19.75
C GLY A 94 6.43 0.22 20.94
N ARG A 95 5.52 -0.13 21.86
CA ARG A 95 5.25 0.61 23.11
C ARG A 95 6.13 0.15 24.27
N VAL A 96 6.88 -0.93 24.11
CA VAL A 96 7.73 -1.51 25.16
C VAL A 96 9.18 -1.47 24.68
N GLY A 97 10.13 -1.21 25.59
CA GLY A 97 11.55 -1.21 25.24
C GLY A 97 12.12 0.05 24.63
N ARG A 98 11.56 1.21 25.00
CA ARG A 98 12.12 2.53 24.64
C ARG A 98 13.24 3.01 25.57
N GLY A 99 13.52 2.26 26.65
CA GLY A 99 14.68 2.48 27.50
C GLY A 99 15.96 1.83 26.96
N VAL A 100 17.08 2.04 27.66
CA VAL A 100 18.41 1.46 27.32
C VAL A 100 18.44 -0.07 27.49
N ARG A 101 17.51 -0.63 28.26
CA ARG A 101 17.45 -2.05 28.58
C ARG A 101 16.67 -2.83 27.51
N ARG A 102 17.22 -3.96 27.08
CA ARG A 102 16.55 -4.88 26.16
C ARG A 102 15.17 -5.28 26.70
N ALA A 103 14.14 -5.05 25.89
CA ALA A 103 12.79 -5.49 26.16
C ALA A 103 12.46 -6.83 25.50
N TYR A 104 11.40 -7.46 26.01
CA TYR A 104 10.92 -8.75 25.58
C TYR A 104 9.42 -8.66 25.32
N ALA A 105 8.96 -9.27 24.23
CA ALA A 105 7.55 -9.36 23.90
C ALA A 105 7.18 -10.83 23.70
N TYR A 106 6.16 -11.29 24.43
CA TYR A 106 5.65 -12.65 24.39
C TYR A 106 4.23 -12.64 23.86
N PHE A 107 3.99 -13.34 22.75
CA PHE A 107 2.70 -13.46 22.11
C PHE A 107 2.19 -14.89 22.32
N PHE A 108 1.18 -15.05 23.17
CA PHE A 108 0.59 -16.35 23.49
C PHE A 108 -0.66 -16.60 22.65
N HIS A 109 -0.90 -17.85 22.31
CA HIS A 109 -2.17 -18.29 21.71
C HIS A 109 -2.78 -19.42 22.53
N ALA A 110 -4.08 -19.64 22.35
CA ALA A 110 -4.78 -20.74 23.04
C ALA A 110 -4.20 -22.11 22.61
N PRO A 111 -3.79 -22.99 23.54
CA PRO A 111 -3.20 -24.28 23.19
C PRO A 111 -4.22 -25.26 22.60
N TRP A 112 -5.51 -25.11 22.92
CA TRP A 112 -6.60 -25.97 22.40
C TRP A 112 -7.17 -25.49 21.04
N ARG A 113 -6.74 -24.33 20.53
CA ARG A 113 -7.25 -23.77 19.28
C ARG A 113 -6.20 -23.91 18.19
N ARG A 114 -6.53 -24.62 17.11
CA ARG A 114 -5.69 -24.60 15.91
C ARG A 114 -5.63 -23.19 15.36
N LEU A 115 -4.42 -22.69 15.14
CA LEU A 115 -4.20 -21.42 14.46
C LEU A 115 -4.68 -21.55 13.00
N THR A 116 -5.36 -20.53 12.50
CA THR A 116 -5.59 -20.44 11.05
C THR A 116 -4.24 -20.19 10.35
N PRO A 117 -4.09 -20.59 9.08
CA PRO A 117 -2.87 -20.30 8.31
C PRO A 117 -2.50 -18.81 8.37
N ASP A 118 -3.47 -17.91 8.26
CA ASP A 118 -3.25 -16.46 8.36
C ASP A 118 -2.80 -16.01 9.75
N ALA A 119 -3.36 -16.60 10.82
CA ALA A 119 -2.95 -16.27 12.18
C ALA A 119 -1.54 -16.73 12.47
N GLN A 120 -1.17 -17.93 12.01
CA GLN A 120 0.18 -18.46 12.11
C GLN A 120 1.18 -17.58 11.33
N ALA A 121 0.89 -17.28 10.06
CA ALA A 121 1.74 -16.44 9.22
C ALA A 121 1.95 -15.03 9.81
N ARG A 122 0.93 -14.44 10.46
CA ARG A 122 1.09 -13.15 11.17
C ARG A 122 2.04 -13.26 12.36
N LEU A 123 1.86 -14.27 13.20
CA LEU A 123 2.69 -14.45 14.40
C LEU A 123 4.15 -14.76 14.04
N GLU A 124 4.38 -15.59 13.01
CA GLU A 124 5.72 -15.87 12.46
C GLU A 124 6.35 -14.60 11.90
N THR A 125 5.63 -13.86 11.06
CA THR A 125 6.10 -12.57 10.53
C THR A 125 6.53 -11.62 11.65
N LEU A 126 5.73 -11.51 12.71
CA LEU A 126 6.03 -10.63 13.84
C LEU A 126 7.28 -11.08 14.61
N ALA A 127 7.51 -12.38 14.71
CA ALA A 127 8.68 -12.97 15.34
C ALA A 127 9.96 -12.81 14.50
N GLU A 128 9.86 -12.87 13.18
CA GLU A 128 11.00 -12.72 12.25
C GLU A 128 11.43 -11.25 12.09
N ASN A 129 10.49 -10.31 12.11
CA ASN A 129 10.77 -8.88 11.92
C ASN A 129 11.11 -8.18 13.24
N THR A 130 12.23 -8.55 13.87
CA THR A 130 12.64 -8.04 15.20
C THR A 130 13.29 -6.65 15.20
N GLU A 131 13.64 -6.11 14.03
CA GLU A 131 14.38 -4.84 13.94
C GLU A 131 13.51 -3.60 14.19
N LEU A 132 14.08 -2.63 14.93
CA LEU A 132 13.53 -1.28 15.07
C LEU A 132 13.53 -0.60 13.69
N GLY A 133 12.33 -0.28 13.17
CA GLY A 133 12.17 0.26 11.81
C GLY A 133 11.43 -0.67 10.84
N ALA A 134 11.10 -1.91 11.26
CA ALA A 134 10.35 -2.88 10.46
C ALA A 134 8.88 -2.51 10.17
N GLY A 135 8.43 -1.30 10.56
CA GLY A 135 7.03 -0.87 10.43
C GLY A 135 6.55 -0.86 8.99
N TYR A 136 7.44 -0.57 8.03
CA TYR A 136 7.14 -0.68 6.60
C TYR A 136 6.93 -2.15 6.18
N SER A 137 7.87 -3.04 6.49
CA SER A 137 7.77 -4.48 6.17
C SER A 137 6.53 -5.12 6.79
N ILE A 138 6.17 -4.69 8.00
CA ILE A 138 5.03 -5.22 8.74
C ILE A 138 3.71 -4.65 8.22
N ALA A 139 3.65 -3.39 7.82
CA ALA A 139 2.48 -2.84 7.14
C ALA A 139 2.25 -3.54 5.78
N MET A 140 3.32 -3.80 5.02
CA MET A 140 3.25 -4.55 3.77
C MET A 140 2.76 -5.99 3.99
N ARG A 141 3.22 -6.65 5.06
CA ARG A 141 2.83 -8.03 5.36
C ARG A 141 1.43 -8.14 5.98
N ASP A 142 1.00 -7.18 6.79
CA ASP A 142 -0.39 -7.09 7.29
C ASP A 142 -1.36 -6.86 6.13
N MET A 143 -0.95 -6.04 5.15
CA MET A 143 -1.65 -5.84 3.90
C MET A 143 -1.75 -7.16 3.11
N GLU A 144 -0.63 -7.86 2.86
CA GLU A 144 -0.64 -9.16 2.19
C GLU A 144 -1.54 -10.20 2.88
N ILE A 145 -1.41 -10.35 4.20
CA ILE A 145 -2.15 -11.36 4.98
C ILE A 145 -3.65 -11.03 5.11
N ARG A 146 -4.03 -9.74 5.14
CA ARG A 146 -5.45 -9.33 5.09
C ARG A 146 -6.07 -9.50 3.69
N GLY A 147 -5.36 -10.08 2.74
CA GLY A 147 -5.87 -10.33 1.39
C GLY A 147 -5.63 -9.19 0.42
N ALA A 148 -4.77 -8.20 0.71
CA ALA A 148 -4.27 -7.33 -0.35
C ALA A 148 -3.27 -8.06 -1.28
N GLY A 149 -2.77 -9.23 -0.90
CA GLY A 149 -2.20 -10.17 -1.86
C GLY A 149 -3.22 -10.61 -2.91
N ASP A 150 -4.51 -10.61 -2.54
CA ASP A 150 -5.67 -10.87 -3.40
C ASP A 150 -6.20 -9.58 -4.09
N LEU A 151 -5.64 -8.40 -3.78
CA LEU A 151 -5.79 -7.22 -4.66
C LEU A 151 -4.96 -7.35 -5.95
N LEU A 152 -4.00 -8.28 -5.96
CA LEU A 152 -3.20 -8.70 -7.12
C LEU A 152 -3.58 -10.11 -7.60
N GLY A 153 -4.47 -10.81 -6.88
CA GLY A 153 -4.89 -12.19 -7.12
C GLY A 153 -6.35 -12.28 -7.54
N ALA A 154 -6.66 -13.24 -8.41
CA ALA A 154 -7.91 -13.31 -9.18
C ALA A 154 -9.20 -13.64 -8.39
N SER A 155 -9.21 -13.65 -7.06
CA SER A 155 -10.30 -14.27 -6.29
C SER A 155 -11.54 -13.38 -6.09
N GLN A 156 -11.44 -12.05 -6.17
CA GLN A 156 -12.64 -11.22 -6.01
C GLN A 156 -12.56 -9.87 -6.74
N SER A 157 -13.30 -9.82 -7.85
CA SER A 157 -13.75 -8.63 -8.61
C SER A 157 -12.68 -7.85 -9.39
N GLY A 158 -12.69 -8.04 -10.72
CA GLY A 158 -11.84 -7.40 -11.71
C GLY A 158 -12.07 -5.90 -11.94
N HIS A 159 -12.27 -5.12 -10.88
CA HIS A 159 -12.37 -3.65 -10.93
C HIS A 159 -11.54 -2.92 -9.86
N ILE A 160 -11.10 -3.60 -8.79
CA ILE A 160 -10.42 -2.95 -7.65
C ILE A 160 -8.88 -2.96 -7.79
N SER A 161 -8.32 -3.82 -8.65
CA SER A 161 -6.87 -3.92 -8.88
C SER A 161 -6.27 -2.72 -9.66
N ALA A 162 -7.04 -2.11 -10.56
CA ALA A 162 -6.55 -1.03 -11.44
C ALA A 162 -6.32 0.31 -10.71
N VAL A 163 -7.15 0.64 -9.71
CA VAL A 163 -7.10 1.93 -9.02
C VAL A 163 -5.94 2.01 -8.01
N GLY A 164 -5.53 0.87 -7.43
CA GLY A 164 -4.48 0.83 -6.40
C GLY A 164 -3.07 1.02 -6.95
N PHE A 165 -2.75 0.40 -8.09
CA PHE A 165 -1.42 0.49 -8.70
C PHE A 165 -1.12 1.88 -9.26
N ASP A 166 -2.10 2.50 -9.91
CA ASP A 166 -1.99 3.85 -10.47
C ASP A 166 -1.81 4.89 -9.34
N LEU A 167 -2.61 4.84 -8.27
CA LEU A 167 -2.40 5.71 -7.10
C LEU A 167 -1.03 5.47 -6.44
N TYR A 168 -0.60 4.21 -6.31
CA TYR A 168 0.69 3.86 -5.72
C TYR A 168 1.87 4.41 -6.54
N THR A 169 1.86 4.20 -7.86
CA THR A 169 2.90 4.74 -8.76
C THR A 169 2.89 6.26 -8.78
N ARG A 170 1.73 6.93 -8.69
CA ARG A 170 1.66 8.39 -8.54
C ARG A 170 2.31 8.87 -7.25
N LEU A 171 1.93 8.30 -6.10
CA LEU A 171 2.47 8.70 -4.80
C LEU A 171 3.99 8.46 -4.74
N LEU A 172 4.45 7.34 -5.29
CA LEU A 172 5.85 6.99 -5.33
C LEU A 172 6.65 7.88 -6.29
N SER A 173 6.17 8.10 -7.51
CA SER A 173 6.79 9.02 -8.48
C SER A 173 6.90 10.43 -7.89
N ASN A 174 5.84 10.91 -7.22
CA ASN A 174 5.84 12.22 -6.58
C ASN A 174 6.86 12.30 -5.44
N ALA A 175 6.97 11.27 -4.60
CA ALA A 175 7.95 11.21 -3.53
C ALA A 175 9.39 11.19 -4.06
N VAL A 176 9.67 10.43 -5.13
CA VAL A 176 11.00 10.35 -5.73
C VAL A 176 11.38 11.64 -6.46
N LYS A 177 10.47 12.24 -7.23
CA LYS A 177 10.72 13.52 -7.91
C LYS A 177 10.99 14.65 -6.90
N LYS A 178 10.22 14.73 -5.81
CA LYS A 178 10.47 15.67 -4.71
C LYS A 178 11.85 15.46 -4.09
N ARG A 179 12.24 14.21 -3.85
CA ARG A 179 13.55 13.90 -3.27
C ARG A 179 14.71 14.24 -4.21
N LYS A 180 14.60 13.91 -5.50
CA LYS A 180 15.61 14.27 -6.51
C LYS A 180 15.78 15.79 -6.64
N ALA A 181 14.68 16.55 -6.63
CA ALA A 181 14.74 18.01 -6.67
C ALA A 181 15.44 18.59 -5.43
N ILE A 182 15.17 18.05 -4.23
CA ILE A 182 15.85 18.42 -2.98
C ILE A 182 17.35 18.08 -3.03
N GLU A 183 17.71 16.89 -3.51
CA GLU A 183 19.11 16.44 -3.64
C GLU A 183 19.90 17.25 -4.70
N ALA A 184 19.24 17.74 -5.75
CA ALA A 184 19.84 18.57 -6.80
C ALA A 184 19.89 20.08 -6.46
N GLY A 185 19.31 20.51 -5.32
CA GLY A 185 19.23 21.93 -4.95
C GLY A 185 18.25 22.74 -5.82
N GLU A 186 17.36 22.06 -6.54
CA GLU A 186 16.35 22.68 -7.40
C GLU A 186 15.10 23.04 -6.60
N ALA A 187 14.38 24.08 -7.03
CA ALA A 187 13.12 24.46 -6.39
C ALA A 187 12.11 23.30 -6.49
N VAL A 188 11.62 22.84 -5.33
CA VAL A 188 10.57 21.81 -5.26
C VAL A 188 9.33 22.34 -5.99
N PRO A 189 8.88 21.72 -7.09
CA PRO A 189 7.70 22.20 -7.79
C PRO A 189 6.49 22.16 -6.84
N ALA A 190 5.83 23.31 -6.67
CA ALA A 190 4.71 23.47 -5.73
C ALA A 190 3.53 22.56 -6.08
N GLU A 191 3.34 22.28 -7.37
CA GLU A 191 2.42 21.28 -7.90
C GLU A 191 3.11 20.60 -9.08
N ILE A 192 3.30 19.29 -8.98
CA ILE A 192 3.69 18.45 -10.13
C ILE A 192 2.43 18.36 -10.99
N PRO A 193 2.50 18.55 -12.32
CA PRO A 193 1.33 18.48 -13.20
C PRO A 193 0.52 17.21 -12.92
N GLU A 194 -0.81 17.34 -12.95
CA GLU A 194 -1.74 16.23 -12.74
C GLU A 194 -1.25 15.01 -13.51
N ALA A 195 -0.76 14.00 -12.78
CA ALA A 195 -0.26 12.79 -13.40
C ALA A 195 -1.40 12.16 -14.21
N VAL A 196 -1.10 11.78 -15.46
CA VAL A 196 -2.09 11.21 -16.37
C VAL A 196 -2.75 10.01 -15.71
N LEU A 197 -4.07 10.05 -15.56
CA LEU A 197 -4.85 8.95 -15.01
C LEU A 197 -4.99 7.85 -16.07
N ILE A 198 -4.45 6.66 -15.81
CA ILE A 198 -4.65 5.49 -16.66
C ILE A 198 -5.54 4.48 -15.94
N ASP A 199 -6.73 4.25 -16.48
CA ASP A 199 -7.70 3.25 -16.00
C ASP A 199 -8.20 2.40 -17.17
N LEU A 200 -7.45 1.33 -17.43
CA LEU A 200 -7.73 0.38 -18.49
C LEU A 200 -8.18 -0.95 -17.87
N PRO A 201 -9.09 -1.70 -18.52
CA PRO A 201 -9.66 -2.93 -17.99
C PRO A 201 -8.70 -4.10 -18.28
N LEU A 202 -7.43 -3.93 -17.95
CA LEU A 202 -6.34 -4.86 -18.16
C LEU A 202 -5.79 -5.30 -16.81
N ALA A 203 -5.69 -6.61 -16.59
CA ALA A 203 -5.03 -7.15 -15.42
C ALA A 203 -3.54 -6.86 -15.51
N ALA A 204 -3.05 -5.86 -14.78
CA ALA A 204 -1.68 -5.37 -14.86
C ALA A 204 -0.97 -5.56 -13.51
N TYR A 205 -0.16 -6.61 -13.39
CA TYR A 205 0.60 -6.91 -12.18
C TYR A 205 1.80 -7.81 -12.48
N VAL A 206 2.73 -7.94 -11.53
CA VAL A 206 3.85 -8.89 -11.57
C VAL A 206 3.44 -10.14 -10.79
N PRO A 207 3.20 -11.27 -11.47
CA PRO A 207 2.77 -12.51 -10.82
C PRO A 207 3.82 -13.10 -9.86
N THR A 208 3.36 -13.84 -8.84
CA THR A 208 4.22 -14.48 -7.83
C THR A 208 4.99 -15.67 -8.37
N ASP A 209 4.47 -16.34 -9.39
CA ASP A 209 5.12 -17.42 -10.14
C ASP A 209 6.21 -16.90 -11.09
N TYR A 210 6.07 -15.66 -11.59
CA TYR A 210 7.10 -15.02 -12.42
C TYR A 210 8.24 -14.42 -11.58
N VAL A 211 7.90 -13.72 -10.49
CA VAL A 211 8.89 -13.18 -9.55
C VAL A 211 8.47 -13.54 -8.11
N PRO A 212 9.03 -14.63 -7.54
CA PRO A 212 8.66 -15.10 -6.20
C PRO A 212 9.03 -14.14 -5.07
N ASP A 213 10.21 -13.52 -5.16
CA ASP A 213 10.71 -12.59 -4.15
C ASP A 213 9.90 -11.28 -4.16
N ALA A 214 9.17 -11.03 -3.06
CA ALA A 214 8.35 -9.84 -2.87
C ALA A 214 9.19 -8.55 -2.81
N ALA A 215 10.39 -8.57 -2.20
CA ALA A 215 11.27 -7.41 -2.16
C ALA A 215 11.84 -7.08 -3.54
N LEU A 216 12.05 -8.11 -4.38
CA LEU A 216 12.42 -7.92 -5.78
C LEU A 216 11.27 -7.36 -6.61
N ARG A 217 10.04 -7.89 -6.48
CA ARG A 217 8.85 -7.31 -7.14
C ARG A 217 8.67 -5.84 -6.80
N LEU A 218 8.80 -5.47 -5.52
CA LEU A 218 8.68 -4.09 -5.08
C LEU A 218 9.76 -3.20 -5.71
N ARG A 219 11.00 -3.69 -5.83
CA ARG A 219 12.07 -2.98 -6.53
C ARG A 219 11.77 -2.79 -8.02
N LEU A 220 11.20 -3.80 -8.68
CA LEU A 220 10.76 -3.71 -10.08
C LEU A 220 9.67 -2.66 -10.25
N TYR A 221 8.64 -2.68 -9.40
CA TYR A 221 7.58 -1.66 -9.40
C TYR A 221 8.11 -0.25 -9.19
N ARG A 222 9.07 -0.08 -8.26
CA ARG A 222 9.71 1.22 -8.02
C ARG A 222 10.48 1.72 -9.24
N ARG A 223 11.19 0.83 -9.93
CA ARG A 223 11.89 1.18 -11.18
C ARG A 223 10.90 1.52 -12.30
N MET A 224 9.86 0.71 -12.47
CA MET A 224 8.82 0.92 -13.47
C MET A 224 8.09 2.27 -13.30
N ALA A 225 7.84 2.69 -12.06
CA ALA A 225 7.22 3.97 -11.75
C ALA A 225 8.05 5.20 -12.18
N LEU A 226 9.36 5.01 -12.39
CA LEU A 226 10.30 6.06 -12.76
C LEU A 226 10.62 6.09 -14.26
N LEU A 227 10.11 5.14 -15.04
CA LEU A 227 10.29 5.13 -16.49
C LEU A 227 9.47 6.27 -17.09
N GLY A 228 10.11 7.05 -17.98
CA GLY A 228 9.49 8.20 -18.65
C GLY A 228 9.49 8.08 -20.17
N THR A 229 10.27 7.15 -20.74
CA THR A 229 10.42 7.01 -22.19
C THR A 229 10.09 5.61 -22.68
N LEU A 230 9.67 5.51 -23.94
CA LEU A 230 9.38 4.22 -24.59
C LEU A 230 10.62 3.32 -24.64
N ALA A 231 11.81 3.89 -24.86
CA ALA A 231 13.07 3.15 -24.88
C ALA A 231 13.38 2.50 -23.52
N GLU A 232 13.22 3.24 -22.42
CA GLU A 232 13.42 2.71 -21.06
C GLU A 232 12.42 1.58 -20.73
N ILE A 233 11.20 1.66 -21.27
CA ILE A 233 10.18 0.60 -21.10
C ILE A 233 10.56 -0.64 -21.90
N ASP A 234 11.05 -0.49 -23.13
CA ASP A 234 11.50 -1.60 -23.95
C ASP A 234 12.78 -2.26 -23.36
N GLU A 235 13.70 -1.48 -22.79
CA GLU A 235 14.86 -1.99 -22.04
C GLU A 235 14.44 -2.77 -20.78
N MET A 236 13.45 -2.25 -20.02
CA MET A 236 12.88 -2.96 -18.88
C MET A 236 12.26 -4.29 -19.31
N ALA A 237 11.54 -4.31 -20.43
CA ALA A 237 10.95 -5.54 -20.97
C ALA A 237 12.04 -6.56 -21.33
N ALA A 238 13.11 -6.13 -22.01
CA ALA A 238 14.25 -6.98 -22.34
C ALA A 238 14.95 -7.54 -21.10
N GLU A 239 15.18 -6.71 -20.07
CA GLU A 239 15.76 -7.16 -18.80
C GLU A 239 14.86 -8.19 -18.10
N LEU A 240 13.55 -7.95 -18.06
CA LEU A 240 12.62 -8.90 -17.45
C LEU A 240 12.66 -10.24 -18.18
N ALA A 241 12.68 -10.22 -19.51
CA ALA A 241 12.74 -11.42 -20.33
C ALA A 241 14.03 -12.21 -20.12
N ASP A 242 15.17 -11.51 -20.04
CA ASP A 242 16.49 -12.10 -19.83
C ASP A 242 16.63 -12.73 -18.42
N ARG A 243 16.13 -12.04 -17.40
CA ARG A 243 16.32 -12.44 -16.00
C ARG A 243 15.30 -13.45 -15.50
N PHE A 244 14.06 -13.39 -15.98
CA PHE A 244 12.94 -14.18 -15.44
C PHE A 244 12.27 -15.08 -16.50
N GLY A 245 12.71 -15.02 -17.76
CA GLY A 245 12.17 -15.82 -18.86
C GLY A 245 10.97 -15.17 -19.55
N PRO A 246 10.08 -15.95 -20.20
CA PRO A 246 9.00 -15.38 -21.01
C PRO A 246 8.04 -14.53 -20.18
N ILE A 247 7.75 -13.31 -20.66
CA ILE A 247 6.91 -12.33 -19.97
C ILE A 247 5.44 -12.80 -19.97
N PRO A 248 4.80 -12.93 -18.80
CA PRO A 248 3.38 -13.29 -18.72
C PRO A 248 2.44 -12.16 -19.17
N ASP A 249 1.22 -12.49 -19.60
CA ASP A 249 0.20 -11.51 -20.03
C ASP A 249 -0.04 -10.37 -19.01
N PRO A 250 -0.12 -10.63 -17.68
CA PRO A 250 -0.29 -9.54 -16.72
C PRO A 250 0.88 -8.54 -16.70
N VAL A 251 2.09 -8.99 -17.00
CA VAL A 251 3.29 -8.14 -17.08
C VAL A 251 3.33 -7.40 -18.42
N HIS A 252 2.90 -8.05 -19.51
CA HIS A 252 2.69 -7.36 -20.80
C HIS A 252 1.68 -6.21 -20.66
N ASN A 253 0.57 -6.44 -19.97
CA ASN A 253 -0.43 -5.41 -19.67
C ASN A 253 0.14 -4.25 -18.85
N LEU A 254 1.01 -4.56 -17.87
CA LEU A 254 1.68 -3.56 -17.05
C LEU A 254 2.61 -2.68 -17.87
N LEU A 255 3.46 -3.28 -18.70
CA LEU A 255 4.35 -2.57 -19.62
C LEU A 255 3.55 -1.73 -20.62
N TYR A 256 2.44 -2.28 -21.13
CA TYR A 256 1.53 -1.56 -22.03
C TYR A 256 0.95 -0.31 -21.37
N GLN A 257 0.45 -0.40 -20.13
CA GLN A 257 -0.05 0.78 -19.40
C GLN A 257 1.03 1.85 -19.21
N LEU A 258 2.27 1.46 -18.94
CA LEU A 258 3.41 2.40 -18.86
C LEU A 258 3.69 3.08 -20.20
N ARG A 259 3.59 2.35 -21.33
CA ARG A 259 3.71 2.94 -22.68
C ARG A 259 2.61 3.96 -22.95
N ILE A 260 1.36 3.60 -22.63
CA ILE A 260 0.21 4.49 -22.77
C ILE A 260 0.38 5.74 -21.92
N LYS A 261 0.87 5.61 -20.69
CA LYS A 261 1.18 6.76 -19.83
C LYS A 261 2.22 7.68 -20.47
N ALA A 262 3.34 7.13 -20.94
CA ALA A 262 4.40 7.92 -21.59
C ALA A 262 3.90 8.64 -22.86
N LEU A 263 3.08 7.96 -23.68
CA LEU A 263 2.47 8.55 -24.87
C LEU A 263 1.44 9.64 -24.52
N ALA A 264 0.61 9.39 -23.51
CA ALA A 264 -0.40 10.34 -23.05
C ALA A 264 0.24 11.60 -22.44
N GLU A 265 1.32 11.45 -21.67
CA GLU A 265 2.12 12.58 -21.17
C GLU A 265 2.68 13.43 -22.32
N ARG A 266 3.23 12.80 -23.37
CA ARG A 266 3.73 13.49 -24.57
C ARG A 266 2.62 14.19 -25.35
N ALA A 267 1.44 13.57 -25.43
CA ALA A 267 0.26 14.10 -26.11
C ALA A 267 -0.56 15.09 -25.27
N ARG A 268 -0.08 15.48 -24.06
CA ARG A 268 -0.79 16.38 -23.12
C ARG A 268 -2.21 15.91 -22.76
N VAL A 269 -2.43 14.60 -22.79
CA VAL A 269 -3.67 13.94 -22.38
C VAL A 269 -3.70 13.89 -20.86
N THR A 270 -4.84 14.18 -20.25
CA THR A 270 -4.99 14.19 -18.78
C THR A 270 -5.49 12.87 -18.21
N ALA A 271 -6.26 12.10 -19.00
CA ALA A 271 -6.74 10.79 -18.57
C ALA A 271 -7.03 9.86 -19.75
N VAL A 272 -6.82 8.57 -19.54
CA VAL A 272 -7.27 7.47 -20.42
C VAL A 272 -8.04 6.49 -19.55
N THR A 273 -9.37 6.51 -19.63
CA THR A 273 -10.26 5.72 -18.77
C THR A 273 -11.17 4.82 -19.57
N THR A 274 -11.83 3.88 -18.90
CA THR A 274 -12.85 3.01 -19.50
C THR A 274 -14.23 3.36 -18.96
N GLU A 275 -15.12 3.87 -19.81
CA GLU A 275 -16.49 4.25 -19.45
C GLU A 275 -17.50 3.53 -20.36
N ALA A 276 -18.47 2.82 -19.78
CA ALA A 276 -19.54 2.14 -20.51
C ALA A 276 -19.08 1.23 -21.67
N GLY A 277 -17.94 0.55 -21.50
CA GLY A 277 -17.37 -0.33 -22.54
C GLY A 277 -16.63 0.41 -23.67
N GLN A 278 -16.39 1.71 -23.52
CA GLN A 278 -15.59 2.52 -24.44
C GLN A 278 -14.34 3.05 -23.73
N ILE A 279 -13.26 3.23 -24.49
CA ILE A 279 -12.06 3.91 -24.03
C ILE A 279 -12.28 5.41 -24.22
N LYS A 280 -12.07 6.19 -23.16
CA LYS A 280 -12.20 7.65 -23.16
C LYS A 280 -10.84 8.27 -22.89
N VAL A 281 -10.35 9.02 -23.86
CA VAL A 281 -9.12 9.80 -23.78
C VAL A 281 -9.50 11.26 -23.53
N ARG A 282 -9.22 11.79 -22.34
CA ARG A 282 -9.51 13.18 -21.94
C ARG A 282 -8.32 14.07 -22.30
N ILE A 283 -8.62 15.16 -23.00
CA ILE A 283 -7.65 16.16 -23.43
C ILE A 283 -7.90 17.43 -22.61
N ASN A 284 -6.85 18.21 -22.36
CA ASN A 284 -6.99 19.47 -21.61
C ASN A 284 -7.85 20.47 -22.39
N GLU A 285 -8.80 21.13 -21.72
CA GLU A 285 -9.77 22.06 -22.30
C GLU A 285 -9.14 23.38 -22.80
N GLN A 286 -7.89 23.66 -22.42
CA GLN A 286 -7.16 24.86 -22.85
C GLN A 286 -6.66 24.81 -24.30
N ASP A 287 -6.59 23.61 -24.90
CA ASP A 287 -6.40 23.47 -26.33
C ASP A 287 -7.77 23.67 -26.99
N ASN A 288 -7.98 24.82 -27.65
CA ASN A 288 -9.24 25.18 -28.32
C ASN A 288 -9.50 24.22 -29.50
N LEU A 289 -9.99 23.01 -29.19
CA LEU A 289 -10.12 21.90 -30.14
C LEU A 289 -11.21 22.20 -31.17
N ASP A 290 -10.82 22.43 -32.42
CA ASP A 290 -11.75 22.31 -33.53
C ASP A 290 -12.15 20.84 -33.70
N ARG A 291 -13.28 20.49 -33.09
CA ARG A 291 -13.89 19.14 -33.08
C ARG A 291 -13.96 18.55 -34.48
N TYR A 292 -14.27 19.35 -35.49
CA TYR A 292 -14.50 18.85 -36.84
C TYR A 292 -13.18 18.48 -37.52
N ARG A 293 -12.14 19.29 -37.35
CA ARG A 293 -10.80 19.00 -37.87
C ARG A 293 -10.20 17.78 -37.18
N MET A 294 -10.33 17.68 -35.85
CA MET A 294 -9.82 16.52 -35.10
C MET A 294 -10.55 15.22 -35.45
N GLN A 295 -11.88 15.27 -35.65
CA GLN A 295 -12.66 14.11 -36.08
C GLN A 295 -12.21 13.60 -37.46
N ARG A 296 -11.89 14.51 -38.41
CA ARG A 296 -11.35 14.12 -39.73
C ARG A 296 -9.95 13.50 -39.62
N TYR A 297 -9.11 14.02 -38.73
CA TYR A 297 -7.72 13.59 -38.57
C TYR A 297 -7.59 12.22 -37.89
N LEU A 298 -8.37 12.00 -36.82
CA LEU A 298 -8.39 10.73 -36.10
C LEU A 298 -9.17 9.64 -36.85
N GLY A 299 -10.11 10.03 -37.70
CA GLY A 299 -10.90 9.13 -38.56
C GLY A 299 -12.25 8.72 -37.95
N ASN A 300 -13.02 7.92 -38.70
CA ASN A 300 -14.40 7.56 -38.33
C ASN A 300 -14.51 6.48 -37.24
N GLN A 301 -13.39 5.87 -36.85
CA GLN A 301 -13.35 4.81 -35.85
C GLN A 301 -13.38 5.34 -34.41
N VAL A 302 -13.23 6.67 -34.23
CA VAL A 302 -13.30 7.33 -32.93
C VAL A 302 -14.37 8.42 -32.94
N ARG A 303 -14.92 8.76 -31.77
CA ARG A 303 -15.87 9.86 -31.61
C ARG A 303 -15.22 10.98 -30.81
N VAL A 304 -15.05 12.15 -31.42
CA VAL A 304 -14.47 13.33 -30.77
C VAL A 304 -15.57 14.19 -30.14
N SER A 305 -15.36 14.58 -28.89
CA SER A 305 -16.15 15.54 -28.11
C SER A 305 -15.31 16.77 -27.78
N LYS A 306 -15.86 17.76 -27.05
CA LYS A 306 -15.14 19.01 -26.75
C LYS A 306 -13.85 18.81 -25.94
N SER A 307 -13.82 17.82 -25.06
CA SER A 307 -12.69 17.57 -24.14
C SER A 307 -12.26 16.10 -24.08
N ALA A 308 -12.79 15.25 -24.98
CA ALA A 308 -12.43 13.83 -24.98
C ALA A 308 -12.62 13.14 -26.34
N VAL A 309 -11.80 12.13 -26.60
CA VAL A 309 -11.92 11.18 -27.71
C VAL A 309 -12.43 9.85 -27.16
N TRP A 310 -13.44 9.29 -27.81
CA TRP A 310 -14.05 8.02 -27.42
C TRP A 310 -13.74 6.96 -28.47
N MET A 311 -13.36 5.77 -28.02
CA MET A 311 -13.01 4.64 -28.89
C MET A 311 -13.82 3.40 -28.49
N PRO A 312 -14.38 2.65 -29.44
CA PRO A 312 -15.04 1.39 -29.15
C PRO A 312 -14.02 0.34 -28.70
N ARG A 313 -14.35 -0.45 -27.67
CA ARG A 313 -13.50 -1.56 -27.19
C ARG A 313 -13.67 -2.84 -28.02
N GLU A 314 -14.76 -2.98 -28.77
CA GLU A 314 -15.15 -4.19 -29.52
C GLU A 314 -14.38 -4.41 -30.84
N LEU A 315 -13.10 -4.04 -30.90
CA LEU A 315 -12.22 -4.43 -32.00
C LEU A 315 -11.46 -5.69 -31.55
N SER A 316 -11.99 -6.85 -31.95
CA SER A 316 -11.47 -8.22 -31.79
C SER A 316 -10.36 -8.41 -30.72
N THR A 317 -10.69 -8.13 -29.46
CA THR A 317 -9.87 -8.36 -28.23
C THR A 317 -8.53 -7.60 -28.10
N HIS A 318 -7.75 -7.38 -29.16
CA HIS A 318 -6.43 -6.68 -29.11
C HIS A 318 -6.30 -5.48 -30.04
N GLU A 319 -7.19 -5.33 -31.02
CA GLU A 319 -7.10 -4.22 -32.00
C GLU A 319 -7.33 -2.84 -31.34
N TRP A 320 -8.12 -2.78 -30.27
CA TRP A 320 -8.33 -1.53 -29.54
C TRP A 320 -7.04 -1.02 -28.87
N GLN A 321 -6.11 -1.90 -28.52
CA GLN A 321 -4.82 -1.50 -27.93
C GLN A 321 -3.95 -0.81 -28.98
N VAL A 322 -3.88 -1.40 -30.17
CA VAL A 322 -3.17 -0.81 -31.32
C VAL A 322 -3.80 0.52 -31.71
N ALA A 323 -5.13 0.58 -31.77
CA ALA A 323 -5.85 1.81 -32.08
C ALA A 323 -5.57 2.90 -31.04
N LEU A 324 -5.53 2.57 -29.74
CA LEU A 324 -5.27 3.54 -28.67
C LEU A 324 -3.86 4.15 -28.81
N VAL A 325 -2.85 3.32 -29.08
CA VAL A 325 -1.48 3.80 -29.35
C VAL A 325 -1.48 4.77 -30.54
N GLN A 326 -2.11 4.39 -31.66
CA GLN A 326 -2.19 5.24 -32.85
C GLN A 326 -2.91 6.57 -32.58
N VAL A 327 -3.96 6.56 -31.76
CA VAL A 327 -4.68 7.78 -31.38
C VAL A 327 -3.79 8.69 -30.54
N LEU A 328 -3.04 8.16 -29.57
CA LEU A 328 -2.13 8.97 -28.76
C LEU A 328 -0.96 9.52 -29.58
N GLU A 329 -0.38 8.74 -30.49
CA GLU A 329 0.66 9.21 -31.42
C GLU A 329 0.15 10.34 -32.34
N LYS A 330 -1.06 10.18 -32.89
CA LYS A 330 -1.72 11.23 -33.68
C LYS A 330 -1.99 12.48 -32.84
N LEU A 331 -2.42 12.32 -31.59
CA LEU A 331 -2.65 13.45 -30.68
C LEU A 331 -1.35 14.14 -30.28
N GLU A 332 -0.22 13.45 -30.21
CA GLU A 332 1.08 14.08 -29.99
C GLU A 332 1.48 14.99 -31.16
N THR A 333 1.20 14.57 -32.39
CA THR A 333 1.47 15.37 -33.59
C THR A 333 0.45 16.50 -33.81
N TRP A 334 -0.72 16.38 -33.20
CA TRP A 334 -1.78 17.39 -33.25
C TRP A 334 -1.33 18.68 -32.55
N GLY A 335 -1.28 19.79 -33.28
CA GLY A 335 -0.79 21.09 -32.80
C GLY A 335 0.65 21.45 -33.18
N ARG A 336 1.47 20.51 -33.69
CA ARG A 336 2.76 20.86 -34.32
C ARG A 336 2.63 21.36 -35.75
N GLU A 337 1.51 21.07 -36.42
CA GLU A 337 1.22 21.58 -37.76
C GLU A 337 0.85 23.09 -37.79
N GLU A 338 0.44 23.69 -36.66
CA GLU A 338 0.12 25.13 -36.59
C GLU A 338 1.36 26.03 -36.57
N VAL A 339 2.57 25.48 -36.44
CA VAL A 339 3.82 26.26 -36.35
C VAL A 339 4.57 26.34 -37.70
N VAL A 340 4.12 25.61 -38.72
CA VAL A 340 4.79 25.56 -40.06
C VAL A 340 3.89 26.06 -41.20
N GLY A 341 2.71 26.62 -40.88
CA GLY A 341 1.76 27.18 -41.86
C GLY A 341 1.86 28.68 -42.02
#